data_AF-A0A843LS71-F1
#
_entry.id   AF-A0A843LS71-F1
#
_cell.length_a   1.000
_cell.length_b   1.000
_cell.length_c   1.000
_cell.angle_alpha   90.00
_cell.angle_beta   90.00
_cell.angle_gamma   90.00
#
_symmetry.space_group_name_H-M   'P 1'
#
loop_
_entity.id
_entity.type
_entity.pdbx_description
1 polymer ?
#
loop_
_entity_poly.entity_id
_entity_poly.type
_entity_poly.pdbx_seq_one_letter_code
_entity_poly.pdbx_strand_id
1 'polypeptide(L)' 'MTKNKTPSSKDEAWTDAKKRYKLTDEHIRMAKELGLNPKKIGLYAPNKQEPWKEPLPDFIEGIYAKRFKKSESG' A
#
# COMPACT_ATOMS: atom_id res chain seq x y z
N MET A 1 18.28 19.83 3.72
CA MET A 1 18.11 18.79 4.75
C MET A 1 16.72 18.17 4.60
N THR A 2 16.61 17.05 3.89
CA THR A 2 15.34 16.31 3.73
C THR A 2 15.00 15.63 5.04
N LYS A 3 14.01 16.17 5.76
CA LYS A 3 13.54 15.60 7.03
C LYS A 3 12.82 14.28 6.72
N ASN A 4 13.54 13.16 6.75
CA ASN A 4 12.95 11.83 6.85
C ASN A 4 12.30 11.71 8.23
N LYS A 5 11.08 12.25 8.36
CA LYS A 5 10.23 12.06 9.53
C LYS A 5 9.76 10.61 9.54
N THR A 6 10.28 9.83 10.48
CA THR A 6 9.67 8.56 10.87
C THR A 6 8.25 8.86 11.37
N PRO A 7 7.19 8.34 10.73
CA PRO A 7 5.83 8.56 11.20
C PRO A 7 5.66 7.87 12.56
N SER A 8 5.40 8.67 13.60
CA SER A 8 5.24 8.19 14.98
C SER A 8 3.93 7.39 15.11
N SER A 9 2.90 7.80 14.36
CA SER A 9 1.56 7.21 14.37
C SER A 9 1.25 6.41 13.09
N LYS A 10 0.44 5.35 13.22
CA LYS A 10 -0.01 4.52 12.08
C LYS A 10 -0.75 5.34 11.02
N ASP A 11 -1.52 6.35 11.42
CA ASP A 11 -2.29 7.21 10.51
C ASP A 11 -1.41 8.16 9.70
N GLU A 12 -0.33 8.68 10.29
CA GLU A 12 0.66 9.47 9.55
C GLU A 12 1.40 8.61 8.52
N ALA A 13 1.71 7.36 8.86
CA ALA A 13 2.36 6.43 7.95
C ALA A 13 1.46 6.10 6.74
N TRP A 14 0.15 5.95 6.95
CA TRP A 14 -0.82 5.82 5.86
C TRP A 14 -0.94 7.09 5.02
N THR A 15 -0.93 8.26 5.64
CA THR A 15 -1.00 9.54 4.93
C THR A 15 0.24 9.80 4.06
N ASP A 16 1.43 9.48 4.57
CA ASP A 16 2.68 9.56 3.81
C ASP A 16 2.68 8.57 2.64
N ALA A 17 2.32 7.31 2.90
CA ALA A 17 2.20 6.29 1.85
C ALA A 17 1.17 6.68 0.78
N LYS A 18 0.04 7.29 1.18
CA LYS A 18 -0.99 7.81 0.27
C LYS A 18 -0.42 8.82 -0.71
N LYS A 19 0.28 9.82 -0.19
CA LYS A 19 0.90 10.89 -0.99
C LYS A 19 2.05 10.37 -1.84
N ARG A 20 2.87 9.47 -1.29
CA ARG A 20 4.08 8.96 -1.92
C ARG A 20 3.79 7.97 -3.05
N TYR A 21 2.77 7.13 -2.88
CA TYR A 21 2.42 6.06 -3.81
C TYR A 21 1.08 6.26 -4.51
N LYS A 22 0.50 7.47 -4.40
CA LYS A 22 -0.80 7.84 -4.99
C LYS A 22 -1.92 6.84 -4.65
N LEU A 23 -1.94 6.36 -3.41
CA LEU A 23 -3.02 5.50 -2.94
C LEU A 23 -4.30 6.32 -2.74
N THR A 24 -5.45 5.68 -2.89
CA THR A 24 -6.76 6.23 -2.49
C THR A 24 -7.15 5.71 -1.11
N ASP A 25 -8.18 6.28 -0.49
CA ASP A 25 -8.71 5.76 0.79
C ASP A 25 -9.19 4.31 0.66
N GLU A 26 -9.65 3.92 -0.52
CA GLU A 26 -10.06 2.54 -0.81
C GLU A 26 -8.87 1.58 -0.75
N HIS A 27 -7.74 1.92 -1.37
CA HIS A 27 -6.52 1.14 -1.26
C HIS A 27 -6.01 1.04 0.19
N ILE A 28 -6.13 2.11 0.98
CA ILE A 28 -5.75 2.08 2.40
C ILE A 28 -6.68 1.14 3.18
N ARG A 29 -7.98 1.18 2.89
CA ARG A 29 -8.96 0.27 3.49
C ARG A 29 -8.66 -1.18 3.12
N MET A 30 -8.49 -1.49 1.84
CA MET A 30 -8.12 -2.83 1.36
C MET A 30 -6.84 -3.33 2.05
N ALA A 31 -5.83 -2.47 2.13
CA ALA A 31 -4.57 -2.82 2.76
C ALA A 31 -4.70 -3.05 4.28
N LYS A 32 -5.57 -2.30 4.96
CA LYS A 32 -5.93 -2.56 6.37
C LYS A 32 -6.64 -3.91 6.53
N GLU A 33 -7.59 -4.23 5.66
CA GLU A 33 -8.32 -5.51 5.65
C GLU A 33 -7.41 -6.70 5.35
N LEU A 34 -6.39 -6.49 4.51
CA LEU A 34 -5.31 -7.46 4.25
C LEU A 34 -4.32 -7.60 5.42
N GLY A 35 -4.41 -6.79 6.47
CA GLY A 35 -3.46 -6.79 7.59
C GLY A 35 -2.09 -6.18 7.23
N LEU A 36 -2.01 -5.38 6.16
CA LEU A 36 -0.79 -4.70 5.76
C LEU A 36 -0.44 -3.59 6.76
N ASN A 37 0.86 -3.43 7.01
CA ASN A 37 1.37 -2.40 7.90
C ASN A 37 1.86 -1.20 7.10
N PRO A 38 1.40 0.03 7.38
CA PRO A 38 1.83 1.22 6.64
C PRO A 38 3.34 1.47 6.71
N LYS A 39 4.02 1.01 7.77
CA LYS A 39 5.49 1.12 7.88
C LYS A 39 6.23 0.17 6.92
N LYS A 40 5.60 -0.96 6.58
CA LYS A 40 6.16 -1.97 5.67
C LYS A 40 5.60 -1.87 4.25
N ILE A 41 4.48 -1.17 4.04
CA ILE A 41 3.84 -1.09 2.72
C ILE A 41 4.74 -0.41 1.69
N GLY A 42 5.55 0.56 2.13
CA GLY A 42 6.55 1.20 1.28
C GLY A 42 7.67 0.28 0.81
N LEU A 43 7.87 -0.90 1.43
CA LEU A 43 8.82 -1.91 0.93
C LEU A 43 8.30 -2.63 -0.31
N TYR A 44 6.97 -2.72 -0.47
CA TYR A 44 6.34 -3.32 -1.64
C TYR A 44 6.18 -2.33 -2.78
N ALA A 45 6.43 -1.04 -2.53
CA ALA A 45 6.25 -0.03 -3.54
C ALA A 45 7.34 -0.13 -4.61
N PRO A 46 7.01 0.22 -5.87
CA PRO A 46 8.02 0.34 -6.91
C PRO A 46 9.06 1.37 -6.49
N ASN A 47 10.31 0.93 -6.39
CA ASN A 47 11.43 1.84 -6.23
C ASN A 47 11.71 2.54 -7.57
N LYS A 48 12.28 3.76 -7.52
CA LYS A 48 12.64 4.54 -8.72
C LYS A 48 13.53 3.82 -9.74
N GLN A 49 14.12 2.69 -9.35
CA GLN A 49 15.01 1.87 -10.19
C GLN A 49 14.26 0.72 -10.91
N GLU A 50 13.00 0.45 -10.57
CA GLU A 50 12.20 -0.64 -11.17
C GLU A 50 10.89 -0.06 -11.77
N PRO A 51 10.94 0.74 -12.85
CA PRO A 51 9.76 1.34 -13.47
C PRO A 51 8.79 0.31 -14.08
N TRP A 52 9.22 -0.94 -14.27
CA TRP A 52 8.40 -2.06 -14.72
C TRP A 52 7.56 -2.69 -13.59
N LYS A 53 7.79 -2.29 -12.34
CA LYS A 53 7.10 -2.86 -11.18
C LYS A 53 5.76 -2.16 -11.02
N GLU A 54 4.69 -2.94 -10.93
CA GLU A 54 3.32 -2.44 -10.80
C GLU A 54 3.21 -1.39 -9.68
N PRO A 55 2.42 -0.33 -9.90
CA PRO A 55 2.20 0.66 -8.87
C PRO A 55 1.51 0.00 -7.66
N LEU A 56 1.88 0.47 -6.47
CA LEU A 56 1.35 -0.02 -5.20
C LEU A 56 -0.19 -0.14 -5.13
N PRO A 57 -1.02 0.73 -5.77
CA PRO A 57 -2.47 0.51 -5.89
C PRO A 57 -2.83 -0.85 -6.52
N ASP A 58 -2.34 -1.15 -7.73
CA ASP A 58 -2.59 -2.42 -8.43
C ASP A 58 -2.13 -3.64 -7.61
N PHE A 59 -1.02 -3.51 -6.87
CA PHE A 59 -0.56 -4.57 -5.97
C PHE A 59 -1.57 -4.87 -4.84
N ILE A 60 -2.12 -3.82 -4.23
CA ILE A 60 -3.14 -3.95 -3.17
C ILE A 60 -4.41 -4.56 -3.75
N GLU A 61 -4.89 -4.05 -4.88
CA GLU A 61 -6.08 -4.57 -5.57
C GLU A 61 -5.88 -6.04 -5.98
N GLY A 62 -4.70 -6.40 -6.48
CA GLY A 62 -4.37 -7.75 -6.89
C GLY A 62 -4.39 -8.75 -5.74
N ILE A 63 -3.82 -8.40 -4.57
CA ILE A 63 -3.86 -9.27 -3.38
C ILE A 63 -5.27 -9.30 -2.80
N TYR A 64 -5.94 -8.15 -2.74
CA TYR A 64 -7.31 -8.05 -2.25
C TYR A 64 -8.24 -8.92 -3.11
N ALA A 65 -8.16 -8.81 -4.43
CA ALA A 65 -8.88 -9.67 -5.36
C ALA A 65 -8.52 -11.14 -5.18
N LYS A 66 -7.24 -11.50 -5.01
CA LYS A 66 -6.85 -12.90 -4.76
C LYS A 66 -7.41 -13.45 -3.45
N ARG A 67 -7.57 -12.63 -2.41
CA ARG A 67 -8.03 -13.03 -1.07
C ARG A 67 -9.55 -13.05 -0.96
N PHE A 68 -10.22 -12.03 -1.51
CA PHE A 68 -11.66 -11.79 -1.36
C PHE A 68 -12.46 -12.18 -2.61
N LYS A 69 -11.88 -12.13 -3.81
CA LYS A 69 -12.56 -12.53 -5.06
C LYS A 69 -12.46 -14.04 -5.34
N LYS A 70 -11.75 -14.81 -4.50
CA LYS A 70 -11.70 -16.28 -4.55
C LYS A 70 -12.70 -16.98 -3.62
N SER A 71 -13.46 -16.26 -2.80
CA SER A 71 -14.51 -16.88 -1.97
C SER A 71 -15.86 -17.03 -2.69
N GLU A 72 -15.92 -16.76 -4.00
CA GLU A 72 -17.15 -16.91 -4.80
C GLU A 72 -17.01 -18.01 -5.88
N SER A 73 -16.09 -18.96 -5.71
CA SER A 73 -16.03 -20.16 -6.55
C SER A 73 -15.43 -21.32 -5.77
N GLY A 74 -16.29 -22.22 -5.29
CA GLY A 74 -15.92 -23.50 -4.68
C GLY A 74 -16.79 -23.86 -3.49
#